data_AF-A0A8J7Y489-F1
#
_entry.id   AF-A0A8J7Y489-F1
#
_cell.length_a   1.000
_cell.length_b   1.000
_cell.length_c   1.000
_cell.angle_alpha   90.00
_cell.angle_beta   90.00
_cell.angle_gamma   90.00
#
_symmetry.space_group_name_H-M   'P 1'
#
loop_
_entity.id
_entity.type
_entity.pdbx_description
1 polymer ?
#
loop_
_entity_poly.entity_id
_entity_poly.type
_entity_poly.pdbx_seq_one_letter_code
_entity_poly.pdbx_strand_id
1 'polypeptide(L)'
;ATSSIFANNTQVGIALYGSGILLGLGTIFYLVINGLFLGIVVAFFVDQGLGISLAASVLPHGILEFAAIFICGGAGLKLGNAVLNPGDLSRSEAISTAGKEATQLVAGAIILLIIAGIIEGYFSFVESIRNELKLMFCIIPAGFLWFYLLRHIKIRQ
;
A
#
# COMPACT_ATOMS: atom_id res chain seq x y z
N ALA A 1 -7.02 14.54 12.35
CA ALA A 1 -5.69 14.09 11.90
C ALA A 1 -5.78 12.74 11.20
N THR A 2 -6.31 11.70 11.86
CA THR A 2 -6.42 10.34 11.26
C THR A 2 -7.28 10.27 9.99
N SER A 3 -8.42 10.97 9.96
CA SER A 3 -9.32 10.97 8.81
C SER A 3 -8.70 11.59 7.56
N SER A 4 -7.80 12.58 7.70
CA SER A 4 -7.14 13.24 6.58
C SER A 4 -6.02 12.40 5.97
N ILE A 5 -5.31 11.62 6.79
CA ILE A 5 -4.20 10.77 6.31
C ILE A 5 -4.75 9.49 5.68
N PHE A 6 -5.75 8.88 6.32
CA PHE A 6 -6.53 7.79 5.71
C PHE A 6 -7.13 8.21 4.35
N ALA A 7 -7.73 9.39 4.26
CA ALA A 7 -8.28 9.90 3.01
C ALA A 7 -7.20 10.08 1.94
N ASN A 8 -6.01 10.57 2.31
CA ASN A 8 -4.88 10.72 1.40
C ASN A 8 -4.41 9.36 0.86
N ASN A 9 -4.11 8.40 1.74
CA ASN A 9 -3.64 7.08 1.34
C ASN A 9 -4.68 6.29 0.53
N THR A 10 -5.97 6.49 0.84
CA THR A 10 -7.07 5.94 0.03
C THR A 10 -7.15 6.59 -1.36
N GLN A 11 -6.98 7.91 -1.45
CA GLN A 11 -6.93 8.62 -2.74
C GLN A 11 -5.75 8.16 -3.59
N VAL A 12 -4.56 7.98 -2.99
CA VAL A 12 -3.39 7.45 -3.69
C VAL A 12 -3.66 6.02 -4.18
N GLY A 13 -4.27 5.16 -3.35
CA GLY A 13 -4.66 3.80 -3.76
C GLY A 13 -5.64 3.77 -4.94
N ILE A 14 -6.67 4.63 -4.91
CA ILE A 14 -7.64 4.75 -6.00
C ILE A 14 -6.96 5.31 -7.26
N ALA A 15 -6.08 6.30 -7.13
CA ALA A 15 -5.33 6.87 -8.24
C ALA A 15 -4.39 5.84 -8.87
N LEU A 16 -3.67 5.05 -8.07
CA LEU A 16 -2.83 3.94 -8.52
C LEU A 16 -3.62 2.93 -9.35
N TYR A 17 -4.78 2.52 -8.85
CA TYR A 17 -5.68 1.59 -9.52
C TYR A 17 -6.24 2.17 -10.83
N GLY A 18 -6.90 3.33 -10.76
CA GLY A 18 -7.61 3.91 -11.90
C GLY A 18 -6.68 4.38 -13.02
N SER A 19 -5.53 4.96 -12.67
CA SER A 19 -4.53 5.39 -13.66
C SER A 19 -3.84 4.22 -14.38
N GLY A 20 -4.06 2.98 -13.93
CA GLY A 20 -3.61 1.76 -14.59
C GLY A 20 -4.16 1.60 -16.01
N ILE A 21 -5.34 2.16 -16.30
CA ILE A 21 -5.92 2.16 -17.67
C ILE A 21 -5.01 2.88 -18.67
N LEU A 22 -4.15 3.79 -18.22
CA LEU A 22 -3.14 4.45 -19.04
C LEU A 22 -1.93 3.54 -19.30
N LEU A 23 -2.19 2.32 -19.76
CA LEU A 23 -1.18 1.28 -20.06
C LEU A 23 -0.28 0.92 -18.86
N GLY A 24 -0.76 1.13 -17.63
CA GLY A 24 0.00 0.95 -16.40
C GLY A 24 1.00 2.07 -16.08
N LEU A 25 1.23 3.02 -16.99
CA LEU A 25 2.21 4.10 -16.81
C LEU A 25 1.82 5.04 -15.67
N GLY A 26 0.53 5.34 -15.53
CA GLY A 26 0.03 6.15 -14.41
C GLY A 26 0.30 5.49 -13.06
N THR A 27 0.05 4.17 -12.96
CA THR A 27 0.35 3.40 -11.76
C THR A 27 1.84 3.43 -11.42
N ILE A 28 2.72 3.22 -12.40
CA ILE A 28 4.18 3.28 -12.21
C ILE A 28 4.59 4.67 -11.72
N PHE A 29 4.08 5.72 -12.36
CA PHE A 29 4.37 7.11 -11.98
C PHE A 29 4.03 7.37 -10.52
N TYR A 30 2.83 7.01 -10.06
CA TYR A 30 2.43 7.20 -8.67
C TYR A 30 3.29 6.38 -7.70
N LEU A 31 3.63 5.13 -8.01
CA LEU A 31 4.52 4.31 -7.17
C LEU A 31 5.91 4.96 -7.02
N VAL A 32 6.47 5.43 -8.14
CA VAL A 32 7.79 6.07 -8.15
C VAL A 32 7.78 7.36 -7.35
N ILE A 33 6.82 8.26 -7.58
CA ILE A 33 6.77 9.55 -6.89
C ILE A 33 6.55 9.37 -5.38
N ASN A 34 5.63 8.49 -4.97
CA ASN A 34 5.40 8.22 -3.55
C ASN A 34 6.62 7.56 -2.89
N GLY A 35 7.28 6.63 -3.58
CA GLY A 35 8.50 5.98 -3.10
C GLY A 35 9.68 6.97 -2.96
N LEU A 36 9.85 7.86 -3.94
CA LEU A 36 10.88 8.91 -3.88
C LEU A 36 10.63 9.88 -2.72
N PHE A 37 9.38 10.34 -2.54
CA PHE A 37 9.03 11.24 -1.45
C PHE A 37 9.32 10.61 -0.08
N LEU A 38 8.90 9.35 0.12
CA LEU A 38 9.23 8.60 1.33
C LEU A 38 10.75 8.47 1.53
N GLY A 39 11.49 8.14 0.47
CA GLY A 39 12.94 8.02 0.50
C GLY A 39 13.63 9.32 0.94
N ILE A 40 13.16 10.47 0.45
CA ILE A 40 13.65 11.80 0.85
C ILE A 40 13.40 12.05 2.34
N VAL A 41 12.17 11.77 2.83
CA VAL A 41 11.85 11.94 4.26
C VAL A 41 12.72 11.04 5.13
N VAL A 42 12.87 9.77 4.77
CA VAL A 42 13.72 8.83 5.51
C VAL A 42 15.18 9.31 5.52
N ALA A 43 15.73 9.68 4.37
CA ALA A 43 17.10 10.16 4.27
C ALA A 43 17.35 11.39 5.15
N PHE A 44 16.44 12.36 5.13
CA PHE A 44 16.52 13.56 5.95
C PHE A 44 16.52 13.25 7.45
N PHE A 45 15.60 12.41 7.94
CA PHE A 45 15.54 12.10 9.38
C PHE A 45 16.71 11.22 9.85
N VAL A 46 17.22 10.34 8.99
CA VAL A 46 18.41 9.54 9.29
C VAL A 46 19.64 10.44 9.43
N ASP A 47 19.81 11.41 8.52
CA ASP A 47 20.89 12.40 8.58
C ASP A 47 20.87 13.22 9.87
N GLN A 48 19.68 13.55 10.37
CA GLN A 48 19.50 14.25 11.65
C GLN A 48 19.61 13.36 12.89
N GLY A 49 19.97 12.06 12.74
CA GLY A 49 20.05 11.11 13.86
C GLY A 49 18.70 10.66 14.43
N LEU A 50 17.59 10.97 13.75
CA LEU A 50 16.22 10.68 14.17
C LEU A 50 15.61 9.45 13.49
N GLY A 51 16.42 8.64 12.80
CA GLY A 51 15.94 7.48 12.03
C GLY A 51 15.13 6.46 12.84
N ILE A 52 15.52 6.18 14.09
CA ILE A 52 14.78 5.26 14.98
C ILE A 52 13.42 5.86 15.37
N SER A 53 13.38 7.15 15.70
CA SER A 53 12.13 7.83 16.04
C SER A 53 11.19 7.87 14.85
N LEU A 54 11.70 8.18 13.64
CA LEU A 54 10.91 8.10 12.41
C LEU A 54 10.37 6.68 12.19
N ALA A 55 11.21 5.66 12.29
CA ALA A 55 10.80 4.27 12.10
C ALA A 55 9.73 3.86 13.11
N ALA A 56 9.90 4.22 14.38
CA ALA A 56 8.94 3.94 15.45
C ALA A 56 7.59 4.66 15.24
N SER A 57 7.61 5.85 14.62
CA SER A 57 6.38 6.57 14.27
C SER A 57 5.73 6.04 12.99
N VAL A 58 6.50 5.66 11.97
CA VAL A 58 5.95 5.32 10.64
C VAL A 58 5.60 3.84 10.54
N LEU A 59 6.47 2.93 10.96
CA LEU A 59 6.31 1.49 10.69
C LEU A 59 5.04 0.85 11.28
N PRO A 60 4.54 1.21 12.48
CA PRO A 60 3.39 0.52 13.07
C PRO A 60 2.15 0.50 12.17
N HIS A 61 1.85 1.61 11.49
CA HIS A 61 0.78 1.70 10.49
C HIS A 61 1.31 1.49 9.07
N GLY A 62 2.51 2.01 8.76
CA GLY A 62 3.09 2.02 7.42
C GLY A 62 3.26 0.64 6.80
N ILE A 63 3.48 -0.43 7.59
CA ILE A 63 3.54 -1.81 7.06
C ILE A 63 2.24 -2.20 6.34
N LEU A 64 1.09 -1.84 6.91
CA LEU A 64 -0.22 -2.13 6.31
C LEU A 64 -0.50 -1.21 5.11
N GLU A 65 -0.06 0.05 5.18
CA GLU A 65 -0.22 1.01 4.09
C GLU A 65 0.61 0.62 2.88
N PHE A 66 1.87 0.23 3.06
CA PHE A 66 2.70 -0.26 1.96
C PHE A 66 2.11 -1.50 1.31
N ALA A 67 1.59 -2.44 2.10
CA ALA A 67 0.87 -3.59 1.56
C ALA A 67 -0.35 -3.17 0.73
N ALA A 68 -1.17 -2.25 1.24
CA ALA A 68 -2.32 -1.72 0.51
C ALA A 68 -1.93 -1.00 -0.79
N ILE A 69 -0.90 -0.17 -0.76
CA ILE A 69 -0.36 0.55 -1.92
C ILE A 69 0.18 -0.42 -2.97
N PHE A 70 0.89 -1.47 -2.58
CA PHE A 70 1.36 -2.50 -3.51
C PHE A 70 0.22 -3.32 -4.10
N ILE A 71 -0.83 -3.62 -3.34
CA ILE A 71 -2.03 -4.29 -3.84
C ILE A 71 -2.75 -3.40 -4.88
N CYS A 72 -2.97 -2.13 -4.56
CA CYS A 72 -3.56 -1.15 -5.49
C CYS A 72 -2.70 -0.95 -6.73
N GLY A 73 -1.37 -0.88 -6.57
CA GLY A 73 -0.41 -0.82 -7.67
C GLY A 73 -0.47 -2.06 -8.56
N GLY A 74 -0.46 -3.26 -7.99
CA GLY A 74 -0.63 -4.50 -8.75
C GLY A 74 -1.96 -4.57 -9.49
N ALA A 75 -3.04 -4.11 -8.85
CA ALA A 75 -4.37 -4.00 -9.45
C ALA A 75 -4.40 -3.03 -10.64
N GLY A 76 -3.73 -1.87 -10.53
CA GLY A 76 -3.57 -0.90 -11.63
C GLY A 76 -2.73 -1.46 -12.79
N LEU A 77 -1.61 -2.12 -12.49
CA LEU A 77 -0.78 -2.76 -13.52
C LEU A 77 -1.53 -3.90 -14.23
N LYS A 78 -2.38 -4.63 -13.52
CA LYS A 78 -3.25 -5.66 -14.10
C LYS A 78 -4.25 -5.07 -15.10
N LEU A 79 -4.84 -3.91 -14.78
CA LEU A 79 -5.66 -3.16 -15.74
C LEU A 79 -4.83 -2.73 -16.95
N GLY A 80 -3.63 -2.17 -16.74
CA GLY A 80 -2.74 -1.75 -17.82
C GLY A 80 -2.37 -2.90 -18.76
N ASN A 81 -2.09 -4.07 -18.20
CA ASN A 81 -1.82 -5.27 -18.98
C ASN A 81 -3.03 -5.72 -19.81
N ALA A 82 -4.26 -5.59 -19.28
CA ALA A 82 -5.47 -5.90 -20.05
C ALA A 82 -5.70 -4.95 -21.24
N VAL A 83 -5.21 -3.70 -21.15
CA VAL A 83 -5.22 -2.77 -22.29
C VAL A 83 -4.18 -3.14 -23.34
N LEU A 84 -2.96 -3.47 -22.88
CA LEU A 84 -1.80 -3.76 -23.73
C LEU A 84 -1.90 -5.12 -24.43
N ASN A 85 -2.30 -6.14 -23.69
CA ASN A 85 -2.35 -7.53 -24.13
C ASN A 85 -3.69 -8.18 -23.74
N PRO A 86 -4.77 -7.92 -24.51
CA PRO A 86 -6.10 -8.45 -24.21
C PRO A 86 -6.27 -9.93 -24.55
N GLY A 87 -5.29 -10.56 -25.22
CA GLY A 87 -5.41 -11.94 -25.72
C GLY A 87 -6.51 -12.06 -26.77
N ASP A 88 -7.39 -13.06 -26.59
CA ASP A 88 -8.51 -13.34 -27.50
C ASP A 88 -9.75 -12.45 -27.26
N LEU A 89 -9.74 -11.64 -26.20
CA LEU A 89 -10.86 -10.76 -25.86
C LEU A 89 -10.76 -9.41 -26.59
N SER A 90 -11.89 -8.74 -26.78
CA SER A 90 -11.83 -7.31 -27.08
C SER A 90 -11.23 -6.54 -25.89
N ARG A 91 -10.59 -5.40 -26.15
CA ARG A 91 -9.98 -4.59 -25.08
C ARG A 91 -10.98 -4.21 -23.99
N SER A 92 -12.22 -3.90 -24.36
CA SER A 92 -13.27 -3.57 -23.40
C SER A 92 -13.62 -4.75 -22.48
N GLU A 93 -13.69 -5.97 -23.04
CA GLU A 93 -13.97 -7.19 -22.28
C GLU A 93 -12.79 -7.58 -21.39
N ALA A 94 -11.56 -7.48 -21.89
CA ALA A 94 -10.34 -7.71 -21.13
C ALA A 94 -10.25 -6.77 -19.92
N ILE A 95 -10.49 -5.46 -20.13
CA ILE A 95 -10.51 -4.45 -19.07
C ILE A 95 -11.62 -4.73 -18.05
N SER A 96 -12.84 -5.04 -18.51
CA SER A 96 -13.97 -5.36 -17.62
C SER A 96 -13.67 -6.57 -16.74
N THR A 97 -13.09 -7.62 -17.32
CA THR A 97 -12.73 -8.85 -16.61
C THR A 97 -11.61 -8.60 -15.60
N ALA A 98 -10.51 -7.97 -16.04
CA ALA A 98 -9.41 -7.60 -15.16
C ALA A 98 -9.85 -6.63 -14.05
N GLY A 99 -10.75 -5.70 -14.36
CA GLY A 99 -11.29 -4.71 -13.45
C GLY A 99 -12.14 -5.30 -12.32
N LYS A 100 -12.91 -6.36 -12.58
CA LYS A 100 -13.65 -7.08 -11.52
C LYS A 100 -12.70 -7.66 -10.47
N GLU A 101 -11.66 -8.37 -10.93
CA GLU A 101 -10.66 -8.95 -10.03
C GLU A 101 -9.83 -7.85 -9.33
N ALA A 102 -9.43 -6.82 -10.06
CA ALA A 102 -8.67 -5.70 -9.53
C ALA A 102 -9.47 -4.89 -8.48
N THR A 103 -10.78 -4.72 -8.68
CA THR A 103 -11.65 -4.05 -7.70
C THR A 103 -11.76 -4.84 -6.39
N GLN A 104 -11.79 -6.18 -6.46
CA GLN A 104 -11.77 -7.02 -5.25
C GLN A 104 -10.46 -6.85 -4.47
N LEU A 105 -9.32 -6.75 -5.17
CA LEU A 105 -8.03 -6.46 -4.54
C LEU A 105 -8.03 -5.09 -3.85
N VAL A 106 -8.52 -4.05 -4.52
CA VAL A 106 -8.62 -2.70 -3.96
C VAL A 106 -9.55 -2.66 -2.74
N ALA A 107 -10.67 -3.38 -2.76
CA ALA A 107 -11.55 -3.49 -1.59
C ALA A 107 -10.82 -4.08 -0.37
N GLY A 108 -10.00 -5.12 -0.57
CA GLY A 108 -9.13 -5.65 0.48
C GLY A 108 -8.09 -4.63 0.97
N ALA A 109 -7.49 -3.87 0.06
CA ALA A 109 -6.53 -2.82 0.39
C ALA A 109 -7.16 -1.69 1.23
N ILE A 110 -8.41 -1.30 0.97
CA ILE A 110 -9.13 -0.32 1.79
C ILE A 110 -9.28 -0.79 3.24
N ILE A 111 -9.56 -2.08 3.47
CA ILE A 111 -9.64 -2.63 4.82
C ILE A 111 -8.29 -2.49 5.54
N LEU A 112 -7.18 -2.78 4.85
CA LEU A 112 -5.83 -2.59 5.41
C LEU A 112 -5.57 -1.12 5.76
N LEU A 113 -5.97 -0.18 4.90
CA LEU A 113 -5.83 1.26 5.15
C LEU A 113 -6.67 1.74 6.34
N ILE A 114 -7.87 1.19 6.55
CA ILE A 114 -8.70 1.53 7.71
C ILE A 114 -7.99 1.10 9.00
N ILE A 115 -7.46 -0.13 9.02
CA ILE A 115 -6.70 -0.64 10.17
C ILE A 115 -5.43 0.20 10.40
N ALA A 116 -4.72 0.55 9.32
CA ALA A 116 -3.55 1.42 9.39
C ALA A 116 -3.88 2.78 9.99
N GLY A 117 -4.95 3.44 9.54
CA GLY A 117 -5.40 4.71 10.09
C GLY A 117 -5.73 4.64 11.58
N ILE A 118 -6.34 3.54 12.05
CA ILE A 118 -6.57 3.34 13.48
C ILE A 118 -5.24 3.26 14.24
N ILE A 119 -4.27 2.46 13.77
CA ILE A 119 -2.94 2.35 14.39
C ILE A 119 -2.21 3.69 14.36
N GLU A 120 -2.36 4.46 13.28
CA GLU A 120 -1.77 5.78 13.14
C GLU A 120 -2.31 6.73 14.21
N GLY A 121 -3.65 6.84 14.29
CA GLY A 121 -4.35 7.78 15.16
C GLY A 121 -4.17 7.53 16.65
N TYR A 122 -4.01 6.26 17.04
CA TYR A 122 -4.04 5.86 18.45
C TYR A 122 -2.72 5.31 18.99
N PHE A 123 -1.72 5.04 18.14
CA PHE A 123 -0.48 4.39 18.58
C PHE A 123 0.79 5.04 18.02
N SER A 124 0.81 5.33 16.72
CA SER A 124 2.02 5.73 15.99
C SER A 124 2.63 7.05 16.47
N PHE A 125 1.79 8.06 16.67
CA PHE A 125 2.22 9.41 17.10
C PHE A 125 2.05 9.68 18.60
N VAL A 126 1.70 8.66 19.40
CA VAL A 126 1.57 8.83 20.85
C VAL A 126 2.96 8.94 21.48
N GLU A 127 3.30 10.12 22.01
CA GLU A 127 4.61 10.41 22.59
C GLU A 127 4.90 9.64 23.89
N SER A 128 3.86 9.30 24.65
CA SER A 128 4.01 8.53 25.90
C SER A 128 4.43 7.08 25.69
N ILE A 129 4.31 6.56 24.46
CA ILE A 129 4.70 5.19 24.13
C ILE A 129 6.16 5.18 23.67
N ARG A 130 6.97 4.40 24.37
CA ARG A 130 8.38 4.13 24.04
C ARG A 130 8.57 3.61 22.61
N ASN A 131 9.58 4.12 21.92
CA ASN A 131 9.90 3.74 20.54
C ASN A 131 10.14 2.24 20.36
N GLU A 132 10.74 1.58 21.34
CA GLU A 132 11.03 0.14 21.29
C GLU A 132 9.72 -0.67 21.28
N LEU A 133 8.71 -0.25 22.03
CA LEU A 133 7.40 -0.90 22.04
C LEU A 133 6.68 -0.73 20.70
N LYS A 134 6.81 0.45 20.07
CA LYS A 134 6.26 0.69 18.74
C LYS A 134 6.91 -0.19 17.68
N LEU A 135 8.23 -0.36 17.76
CA LEU A 135 8.97 -1.23 16.86
C LEU A 135 8.66 -2.71 17.10
N MET A 136 8.50 -3.16 18.35
CA MET A 136 8.07 -4.52 18.65
C MET A 136 6.66 -4.83 18.11
N PHE A 137 5.76 -3.84 18.18
CA PHE A 137 4.41 -3.97 17.63
C PHE A 137 4.43 -4.29 16.13
N CYS A 138 5.44 -3.81 15.37
CA CYS A 138 5.57 -4.04 13.93
C CYS A 138 5.66 -5.53 13.54
N ILE A 139 6.08 -6.39 14.46
CA ILE A 139 6.13 -7.85 14.25
C ILE A 139 4.74 -8.41 13.97
N ILE A 140 3.68 -7.84 14.57
CA ILE A 140 2.30 -8.33 14.44
C ILE A 140 1.78 -8.14 13.00
N PRO A 141 1.68 -6.91 12.44
CA PRO A 141 1.20 -6.72 11.08
C PRO A 141 2.14 -7.36 10.05
N ALA A 142 3.46 -7.31 10.26
CA ALA A 142 4.42 -7.97 9.36
C ALA A 142 4.24 -9.49 9.35
N GLY A 143 4.12 -10.11 10.52
CA GLY A 143 3.92 -11.55 10.68
C GLY A 143 2.58 -12.01 10.10
N PHE A 144 1.52 -11.23 10.30
CA PHE A 144 0.20 -11.49 9.69
C PHE A 144 0.28 -11.49 8.15
N LEU A 145 0.86 -10.44 7.56
CA LEU A 145 1.00 -10.33 6.10
C LEU A 145 1.88 -11.46 5.55
N TRP A 146 3.00 -11.75 6.23
CA TRP A 146 3.91 -12.82 5.83
C TRP A 146 3.22 -14.20 5.85
N PHE A 147 2.50 -14.52 6.92
CA PHE A 147 1.75 -15.76 7.05
C PHE A 147 0.66 -15.87 5.97
N TYR A 148 -0.08 -14.78 5.73
CA TYR A 148 -1.11 -14.72 4.69
C TYR A 148 -0.51 -15.02 3.31
N LEU A 149 0.61 -14.37 2.96
CA LEU A 149 1.29 -14.59 1.69
C LEU A 149 1.77 -16.04 1.54
N LEU A 150 2.42 -16.62 2.55
CA LEU A 150 2.89 -18.00 2.51
C LEU A 150 1.76 -19.00 2.29
N ARG A 151 0.62 -18.81 2.96
CA ARG A 151 -0.56 -19.67 2.80
C ARG A 151 -1.06 -19.66 1.36
N HIS A 152 -1.10 -18.49 0.72
CA HIS A 152 -1.62 -18.35 -0.65
C HIS A 152 -0.65 -18.80 -1.74
N ILE A 153 0.66 -18.69 -1.53
CA ILE A 153 1.67 -19.24 -2.45
C ILE A 153 1.58 -20.78 -2.49
N LYS A 154 1.44 -21.42 -1.32
CA LYS A 154 1.41 -22.88 -1.19
C LYS A 154 0.13 -23.54 -1.74
N ILE A 155 -0.96 -22.77 -1.88
CA ILE A 155 -2.24 -23.27 -2.41
C ILE A 155 -2.28 -23.23 -3.96
N ARG A 156 -1.40 -22.46 -4.60
CA ARG A 156 -1.35 -22.30 -6.07
C ARG A 156 -0.30 -23.16 -6.78
N GLN A 157 0.53 -23.89 -6.03
CA GLN A 157 1.45 -24.92 -6.56
C GLN A 157 0.81 -26.29 -6.41
#